data_AF-A0A2V7YU46-F1
#
_entry.id   AF-A0A2V7YU46-F1
#
_cell.length_a   1.000
_cell.length_b   1.000
_cell.length_c   1.000
_cell.angle_alpha   90.00
_cell.angle_beta   90.00
_cell.angle_gamma   90.00
#
_symmetry.space_group_name_H-M   'P 1'
#
loop_
_entity.id
_entity.type
_entity.pdbx_description
1 polymer ?
#
loop_
_entity_poly.entity_id
_entity_poly.type
_entity_poly.pdbx_seq_one_letter_code
_entity_poly.pdbx_strand_id
1 'polypeptide(L)' 'KAVDHLTKALRHTAGNFYVNDKPTGAVVGQQPFGGARASGTNDKAGSLANLMRWTSQRAIKETFVPAKDFR' A
#
# COMPACT_ATOMS: atom_id res chain seq x y z
N LYS A 1 8.86 18.19 19.16
CA LYS A 1 9.65 18.58 17.96
C LYS A 1 8.69 18.72 16.78
N ALA A 2 8.77 19.78 15.99
CA ALA A 2 7.74 20.18 15.01
C ALA A 2 7.36 19.08 13.99
N VAL A 3 8.34 18.33 13.48
CA VAL A 3 8.11 17.24 12.50
C VAL A 3 7.13 16.19 13.05
N ASP A 4 7.33 15.69 14.27
CA ASP A 4 6.46 14.67 14.87
C ASP A 4 5.01 15.16 15.06
N HIS A 5 4.85 16.42 15.48
CA HIS A 5 3.53 17.03 15.61
C HIS A 5 2.81 17.10 14.26
N LEU A 6 3.50 17.57 13.21
CA LEU A 6 2.94 17.70 11.87
C LEU A 6 2.68 16.34 11.21
N THR A 7 3.57 15.36 11.37
CA THR A 7 3.37 14.00 10.87
C THR A 7 2.10 13.37 11.46
N LYS A 8 1.79 13.63 12.74
CA LYS A 8 0.55 13.15 13.37
C LYS A 8 -0.66 13.93 12.87
N ALA A 9 -0.61 15.26 12.87
CA ALA A 9 -1.73 16.11 12.46
C ALA A 9 -2.12 15.92 10.98
N LEU A 10 -1.14 15.65 10.11
CA LEU A 10 -1.33 15.57 8.65
C LEU A 10 -1.35 14.13 8.12
N ARG A 11 -1.32 13.11 8.99
CA ARG A 11 -1.24 11.69 8.62
C ARG A 11 -2.23 11.27 7.52
N HIS A 12 -3.44 11.81 7.54
CA HIS A 12 -4.50 11.42 6.61
C HIS A 12 -4.74 12.44 5.50
N THR A 13 -4.02 13.56 5.46
CA THR A 13 -4.27 14.65 4.50
C THR A 13 -3.54 14.46 3.19
N ALA A 14 -2.48 13.67 3.16
CA ALA A 14 -1.68 13.39 1.96
C ALA A 14 -1.27 11.92 1.88
N GLY A 15 -1.17 11.39 0.66
CA GLY A 15 -0.63 10.04 0.41
C GLY A 15 0.89 9.97 0.45
N ASN A 16 1.58 11.07 0.12
CA ASN A 16 3.02 11.23 0.27
C ASN A 16 3.30 12.49 1.10
N PHE A 17 4.08 12.35 2.15
CA PHE A 17 4.49 13.44 3.04
C PHE A 17 6.02 13.53 3.02
N TYR A 18 6.53 14.71 2.72
CA TYR A 18 7.97 14.97 2.56
C TYR A 18 8.44 15.94 3.64
N VAL A 19 9.62 15.70 4.20
CA VAL A 19 10.23 16.54 5.23
C VAL A 19 11.52 17.11 4.66
N ASN A 20 11.63 18.45 4.63
CA ASN A 20 12.79 19.17 4.09
C ASN A 20 13.13 18.86 2.62
N ASP A 21 12.14 18.41 1.86
CA ASP A 21 12.26 18.18 0.41
C ASP A 21 10.95 18.60 -0.28
N LYS A 22 11.02 18.85 -1.58
CA LYS A 22 9.85 19.19 -2.40
C LYS A 22 8.87 18.00 -2.44
N PRO A 23 7.54 18.24 -2.49
CA PRO A 23 6.54 17.17 -2.45
C PRO A 23 6.29 16.48 -3.80
N THR A 24 7.32 16.41 -4.65
CA THR A 24 7.26 15.91 -6.03
C THR A 24 8.47 15.03 -6.35
N GLY A 25 8.38 14.25 -7.44
CA GLY A 25 9.51 13.43 -7.90
C GLY A 25 9.68 12.10 -7.16
N ALA A 26 8.57 11.43 -6.85
CA ALA A 26 8.61 10.08 -6.31
C ALA A 26 9.37 9.13 -7.26
N VAL A 27 10.33 8.38 -6.71
CA VAL A 27 11.14 7.43 -7.48
C VAL A 27 10.55 6.03 -7.35
N VAL A 28 10.40 5.35 -8.49
CA VAL A 28 9.89 3.97 -8.54
C VAL A 28 10.73 3.07 -7.64
N GLY A 29 10.07 2.30 -6.77
CA GLY A 29 10.72 1.39 -5.83
C GLY A 29 11.25 2.02 -4.54
N GLN A 30 11.23 3.36 -4.39
CA GLN A 30 11.64 4.04 -3.16
C GLN A 30 10.47 4.68 -2.42
N GLN A 31 9.69 5.52 -3.11
CA GLN A 31 8.50 6.16 -2.55
C GLN A 31 7.30 5.79 -3.42
N PRO A 32 6.57 4.70 -3.10
CA PRO A 32 5.31 4.39 -3.76
C PRO A 32 4.42 5.64 -3.84
N PHE A 33 3.88 5.93 -5.02
CA PHE A 33 3.02 7.08 -5.18
C PHE A 33 1.68 6.80 -4.50
N GLY A 34 1.30 7.65 -3.56
CA GLY A 34 0.07 7.57 -2.80
C GLY A 34 -1.02 8.48 -3.36
N GLY A 35 -2.22 8.33 -2.82
CA GLY A 35 -3.32 9.25 -3.08
C GLY A 35 -4.64 8.61 -2.67
N ALA A 36 -5.10 9.03 -1.49
CA ALA A 36 -6.40 8.71 -0.92
C ALA A 36 -7.35 9.91 -1.02
N ARG A 37 -8.53 9.83 -0.38
CA ARG A 37 -9.60 10.84 -0.47
C ARG A 37 -10.03 11.04 -1.94
N ALA A 38 -10.29 12.28 -2.35
CA ALA A 38 -10.63 12.60 -3.73
C ALA A 38 -9.48 12.34 -4.73
N SER A 39 -8.26 12.04 -4.27
CA SER A 39 -7.11 11.77 -5.14
C SER A 39 -7.01 10.30 -5.61
N GLY A 40 -7.97 9.46 -5.23
CA GLY A 40 -8.10 8.08 -5.70
C GLY A 40 -8.01 7.02 -4.61
N THR A 41 -7.56 5.84 -5.01
CA THR A 41 -7.73 4.56 -4.29
C THR A 41 -6.46 4.06 -3.58
N ASN A 42 -5.36 4.82 -3.63
CA ASN A 42 -4.09 4.55 -2.95
C ASN A 42 -3.34 3.26 -3.36
N ASP A 43 -3.76 2.61 -4.44
CA ASP A 43 -3.17 1.43 -5.10
C ASP A 43 -2.50 1.81 -6.43
N LYS A 44 -1.76 2.93 -6.44
CA LYS A 44 -1.24 3.54 -7.67
C LYS A 44 0.04 2.88 -8.20
N ALA A 45 0.32 3.15 -9.47
CA ALA A 45 1.51 2.72 -10.19
C ALA A 45 2.81 3.04 -9.42
N GLY A 46 3.83 2.18 -9.59
CA GLY A 46 5.08 2.24 -8.83
C GLY A 46 5.09 1.41 -7.55
N SER A 47 4.02 0.66 -7.27
CA SER A 47 3.91 -0.29 -6.16
C SER A 47 3.40 -1.66 -6.61
N LEU A 48 3.68 -2.71 -5.82
CA LEU A 48 3.13 -4.05 -6.05
C LEU A 48 1.59 -4.07 -5.95
N ALA A 49 1.01 -3.21 -5.11
CA ALA A 49 -0.44 -3.12 -4.93
C ALA A 49 -1.17 -2.80 -6.23
N ASN A 50 -0.58 -1.98 -7.11
CA ASN A 50 -1.15 -1.72 -8.43
C ASN A 50 -1.16 -2.97 -9.31
N LEU A 51 -0.10 -3.80 -9.27
CA LEU A 51 -0.05 -5.04 -10.05
C LEU A 51 -1.17 -6.00 -9.61
N MET A 52 -1.43 -6.06 -8.31
CA MET A 52 -2.51 -6.89 -7.75
C MET A 52 -3.90 -6.51 -8.26
N ARG A 53 -4.11 -5.27 -8.73
CA ARG A 53 -5.40 -4.84 -9.30
C ARG A 53 -5.72 -5.50 -10.63
N TRP A 54 -4.70 -5.96 -11.35
CA TRP A 54 -4.82 -6.57 -12.68
C TRP A 54 -4.73 -8.09 -12.65
N THR A 55 -4.67 -8.68 -11.46
CA THR A 55 -4.59 -10.13 -11.27
C THR A 55 -5.75 -10.62 -10.42
N SER A 56 -6.28 -11.80 -10.73
CA SER A 56 -7.20 -12.52 -9.86
C SER A 56 -6.48 -13.73 -9.27
N GLN A 57 -6.12 -13.66 -7.98
CA GLN A 57 -5.36 -14.72 -7.33
C GLN A 57 -6.22 -15.96 -7.08
N ARG A 58 -5.65 -17.15 -7.34
CA ARG A 58 -6.22 -18.45 -6.98
C ARG A 58 -5.26 -19.21 -6.08
N ALA A 59 -5.71 -19.61 -4.89
CA ALA A 59 -4.97 -20.55 -4.04
C ALA A 59 -5.37 -21.99 -4.38
N ILE A 60 -4.41 -22.90 -4.38
CA ILE A 60 -4.62 -24.34 -4.56
C ILE A 60 -3.93 -25.02 -3.38
N LYS A 61 -4.67 -25.89 -2.68
CA LYS A 61 -4.14 -26.71 -1.59
C LYS A 61 -4.35 -28.18 -1.95
N GLU A 62 -3.28 -28.95 -1.87
CA GLU A 62 -3.32 -30.40 -1.90
C GLU A 62 -3.05 -30.94 -0.49
N THR A 63 -3.81 -31.95 -0.07
CA THR A 63 -3.59 -32.63 1.22
C THR A 63 -3.33 -34.10 0.93
N PHE A 64 -2.10 -34.55 1.13
CA PHE A 64 -1.71 -35.92 0.80
C PHE A 64 -2.38 -36.98 1.69
N VAL A 65 -2.65 -36.63 2.95
CA VAL A 65 -3.37 -37.49 3.90
C VAL A 65 -4.48 -36.66 4.55
N PRO A 66 -5.69 -36.62 3.98
CA PRO A 66 -6.79 -35.86 4.55
C PRO A 66 -7.30 -36.49 5.85
N ALA A 67 -7.92 -35.66 6.71
CA ALA A 67 -8.59 -36.13 7.91
C ALA A 67 -9.68 -37.14 7.51
N LYS A 68 -9.73 -38.27 8.25
CA LYS A 68 -10.65 -39.38 7.96
C LYS A 68 -11.91 -39.34 8.82
N ASP A 69 -11.87 -38.62 9.94
CA ASP A 69 -13.00 -38.38 10.82
C ASP A 69 -12.98 -36.89 11.23
N PHE A 70 -14.16 -36.32 11.41
CA PHE A 70 -14.38 -34.93 11.83
C PHE A 70 -14.61 -34.80 13.34
N ARG A 71 -14.89 -35.92 14.01
CA ARG A 71 -15.15 -35.99 15.45
C ARG A 71 -13.88 -35.86 16.28
#